data_AF-A0A971W8B1-F1
#
_entry.id   AF-A0A971W8B1-F1
#
_cell.length_a   1.000
_cell.length_b   1.000
_cell.length_c   1.000
_cell.angle_alpha   90.00
_cell.angle_beta   90.00
_cell.angle_gamma   90.00
#
_symmetry.space_group_name_H-M   'P 1'
#
loop_
_entity.id
_entity.type
_entity.pdbx_description
1 polymer ?
#
loop_
_entity_poly.entity_id
_entity_poly.type
_entity_poly.pdbx_seq_one_letter_code
_entity_poly.pdbx_strand_id
1 'polypeptide(L)'
;MQNKKNMQGIAVVTSSKVKPFLTDRKFYAKHGFKTVDTAPPYFELMIYKLKEEGEDPQFNANAKQGCCANKKGFTFIYANQCPFVEEYIGKIAGILDGKKIYYEVKKLGSCAEAQQLGSPFGTLGIYYNGKFLTHELMTEKKFESLVDKIQSAD
;
A
#
# COMPACT_ATOMS: atom_id res chain seq x y z
N MET A 1 23.51 -13.52 -15.99
CA MET A 1 22.99 -13.95 -14.66
C MET A 1 24.12 -13.99 -13.61
N GLN A 2 24.85 -12.88 -13.40
CA GLN A 2 26.12 -12.89 -12.63
C GLN A 2 26.01 -12.48 -11.14
N ASN A 3 24.85 -12.03 -10.66
CA ASN A 3 24.73 -11.39 -9.32
C ASN A 3 24.15 -12.27 -8.20
N LYS A 4 23.94 -13.58 -8.41
CA LYS A 4 23.35 -14.46 -7.38
C LYS A 4 24.21 -14.61 -6.12
N LYS A 5 25.53 -14.38 -6.18
CA LYS A 5 26.45 -14.69 -5.07
C LYS A 5 26.36 -13.71 -3.87
N ASN A 6 25.80 -12.51 -4.04
CA ASN A 6 25.76 -11.48 -2.99
C ASN A 6 24.35 -11.16 -2.46
N MET A 7 23.30 -11.85 -2.91
CA MET A 7 21.94 -11.63 -2.40
C MET A 7 21.68 -12.47 -1.15
N GLN A 8 21.03 -11.86 -0.14
CA GLN A 8 20.65 -12.54 1.11
C GLN A 8 19.33 -13.31 0.98
N GLY A 9 18.43 -12.83 0.11
CA GLY A 9 17.11 -13.43 -0.09
C GLY A 9 16.22 -12.61 -1.01
N ILE A 10 14.96 -13.00 -1.08
CA ILE A 10 13.88 -12.30 -1.80
C ILE A 10 12.82 -11.91 -0.77
N ALA A 11 12.51 -10.63 -0.67
CA ALA A 11 11.43 -10.12 0.17
C ALA A 11 10.21 -9.79 -0.69
N VAL A 12 9.02 -10.06 -0.17
CA VAL A 12 7.75 -9.74 -0.84
C VAL A 12 6.70 -9.29 0.16
N VAL A 13 5.94 -8.26 -0.21
CA VAL A 13 4.76 -7.84 0.52
C VAL A 13 3.55 -8.60 0.00
N THR A 14 2.78 -9.18 0.91
CA THR A 14 1.52 -9.89 0.65
C THR A 14 0.47 -9.43 1.66
N SER A 15 -0.63 -10.15 1.75
CA SER A 15 -1.71 -9.89 2.68
C SER A 15 -2.24 -11.17 3.33
N SER A 16 -2.75 -11.05 4.55
CA SER A 16 -3.31 -12.16 5.33
C SER A 16 -4.55 -12.79 4.69
N LYS A 17 -5.22 -12.05 3.80
CA LYS A 17 -6.32 -12.51 2.94
C LYS A 17 -6.07 -11.98 1.53
N VAL A 18 -6.55 -12.67 0.49
CA VAL A 18 -6.43 -12.22 -0.90
C VAL A 18 -6.95 -10.78 -1.04
N LYS A 19 -6.10 -9.90 -1.58
CA LYS A 19 -6.41 -8.52 -1.92
C LYS A 19 -6.04 -8.23 -3.37
N PRO A 20 -6.78 -7.34 -4.06
CA PRO A 20 -6.39 -6.89 -5.40
C PRO A 20 -4.96 -6.40 -5.41
N PHE A 21 -4.21 -6.69 -6.48
CA PHE A 21 -2.80 -6.28 -6.65
C PHE A 21 -1.79 -6.87 -5.65
N LEU A 22 -2.20 -7.76 -4.74
CA LEU A 22 -1.32 -8.56 -3.90
C LEU A 22 -1.49 -10.05 -4.21
N THR A 23 -0.37 -10.75 -4.40
CA THR A 23 -0.39 -12.21 -4.58
C THR A 23 -0.73 -12.90 -3.26
N ASP A 24 -1.52 -13.97 -3.30
CA ASP A 24 -1.90 -14.76 -2.11
C ASP A 24 -0.66 -15.29 -1.37
N ARG A 25 -0.58 -15.04 -0.04
CA ARG A 25 0.49 -15.58 0.82
C ARG A 25 0.66 -17.09 0.69
N LYS A 26 -0.41 -17.84 0.40
CA LYS A 26 -0.35 -19.30 0.22
C LYS A 26 0.56 -19.71 -0.93
N PHE A 27 0.61 -18.92 -2.00
CA PHE A 27 1.53 -19.16 -3.11
C PHE A 27 2.98 -19.08 -2.63
N TYR A 28 3.35 -18.02 -1.92
CA TYR A 28 4.71 -17.83 -1.41
C TYR A 28 5.08 -18.88 -0.35
N ALA A 29 4.17 -19.17 0.57
CA ALA A 29 4.37 -20.20 1.59
C ALA A 29 4.67 -21.58 0.98
N LYS A 30 3.95 -21.95 -0.10
CA LYS A 30 4.21 -23.20 -0.84
C LYS A 30 5.62 -23.25 -1.46
N HIS A 31 6.21 -22.10 -1.75
CA HIS A 31 7.56 -21.97 -2.32
C HIS A 31 8.62 -21.65 -1.26
N GLY A 32 8.34 -21.92 0.02
CA GLY A 32 9.33 -21.82 1.11
C GLY A 32 9.54 -20.41 1.65
N PHE A 33 8.72 -19.43 1.26
CA PHE A 33 8.75 -18.12 1.91
C PHE A 33 8.16 -18.20 3.32
N LYS A 34 8.70 -17.40 4.25
CA LYS A 34 8.22 -17.29 5.63
C LYS A 34 7.83 -15.85 5.93
N THR A 35 6.72 -15.65 6.65
CA THR A 35 6.36 -14.34 7.18
C THR A 35 7.38 -13.93 8.25
N VAL A 36 7.94 -12.74 8.13
CA VAL A 36 8.94 -12.17 9.06
C VAL A 36 8.49 -10.89 9.73
N ASP A 37 7.51 -10.20 9.14
CA ASP A 37 6.92 -9.01 9.74
C ASP A 37 5.49 -8.77 9.26
N THR A 38 4.75 -7.94 9.97
CA THR A 38 3.37 -7.56 9.61
C THR A 38 3.15 -6.06 9.79
N ALA A 39 2.20 -5.51 9.04
CA ALA A 39 1.73 -4.15 9.22
C ALA A 39 0.20 -4.09 9.08
N PRO A 40 -0.50 -3.27 9.89
CA PRO A 40 -1.93 -3.10 9.75
C PRO A 40 -2.32 -2.57 8.35
N PRO A 41 -3.54 -2.87 7.87
CA PRO A 41 -4.53 -3.73 8.52
C PRO A 41 -4.41 -5.22 8.16
N TYR A 42 -3.63 -5.58 7.13
CA TYR A 42 -3.54 -6.96 6.65
C TYR A 42 -2.21 -7.30 5.99
N PHE A 43 -1.25 -6.39 5.96
CA PHE A 43 -0.01 -6.58 5.22
C PHE A 43 0.93 -7.53 5.94
N GLU A 44 1.57 -8.38 5.16
CA GLU A 44 2.60 -9.30 5.64
C GLU A 44 3.83 -9.15 4.78
N LEU A 45 5.00 -9.18 5.41
CA LEU A 45 6.29 -9.24 4.75
C LEU A 45 6.79 -10.67 4.82
N MET A 46 7.02 -11.29 3.66
CA MET A 46 7.54 -12.64 3.57
C MET A 46 8.92 -12.66 2.92
N ILE A 47 9.78 -13.55 3.38
CA ILE A 47 11.13 -13.73 2.83
C ILE A 47 11.37 -15.16 2.38
N TYR A 48 12.07 -15.32 1.26
CA TYR A 48 12.78 -16.53 0.88
C TYR A 48 14.28 -16.28 1.03
N LYS A 49 14.90 -16.88 2.05
CA LYS A 49 16.33 -16.72 2.30
C LYS A 49 17.15 -17.56 1.31
N LEU A 50 18.20 -16.96 0.76
CA LEU A 50 19.24 -17.64 -0.01
C LEU A 50 20.44 -18.00 0.87
N LYS A 51 20.62 -17.28 1.98
CA LYS A 51 21.62 -17.51 3.02
C LYS A 51 20.92 -17.44 4.37
N GLU A 52 21.22 -18.39 5.25
CA GLU A 52 20.67 -18.40 6.63
C GLU A 52 21.17 -17.19 7.43
N GLU A 53 22.42 -16.81 7.17
CA GLU A 53 23.09 -15.66 7.76
C GLU A 53 22.62 -14.36 7.08
N GLY A 54 21.56 -13.75 7.61
CA GLY A 54 21.05 -12.46 7.14
C GLY A 54 19.87 -11.99 7.99
N GLU A 55 19.84 -10.70 8.30
CA GLU A 55 18.75 -10.08 9.04
C GLU A 55 17.45 -10.10 8.23
N ASP A 56 16.34 -10.30 8.93
CA ASP A 56 15.03 -10.23 8.31
C ASP A 56 14.63 -8.77 8.07
N PRO A 57 14.13 -8.43 6.87
CA PRO A 57 13.62 -7.10 6.61
C PRO A 57 12.35 -6.87 7.44
N GLN A 58 12.10 -5.61 7.77
CA GLN A 58 10.95 -5.19 8.55
C GLN A 58 10.29 -3.98 7.92
N PHE A 59 8.98 -3.82 8.13
CA PHE A 59 8.32 -2.56 7.89
C PHE A 59 8.83 -1.53 8.89
N ASN A 60 9.04 -0.30 8.41
CA ASN A 60 9.38 0.81 9.30
C ASN A 60 8.20 1.17 10.23
N ALA A 61 8.49 1.95 11.27
CA ALA A 61 7.51 2.32 12.28
C ALA A 61 6.30 3.07 11.70
N ASN A 62 6.50 3.92 10.69
CA ASN A 62 5.42 4.70 10.09
C ASN A 62 4.44 3.81 9.31
N ALA A 63 4.96 2.88 8.52
CA ALA A 63 4.16 1.90 7.80
C ALA A 63 3.32 1.03 8.75
N LYS A 64 3.83 0.76 9.96
CA LYS A 64 3.11 0.01 11.01
C LYS A 64 2.03 0.83 11.74
N GLN A 65 2.04 2.17 11.65
CA GLN A 65 0.97 2.99 12.24
C GLN A 65 -0.34 2.90 11.44
N GLY A 66 -0.28 2.59 10.14
CA GLY A 66 -1.47 2.46 9.30
C GLY A 66 -2.28 3.75 9.18
N CYS A 67 -1.64 4.90 9.38
CA CYS A 67 -2.28 6.21 9.44
C CYS A 67 -1.47 7.27 8.68
N CYS A 68 -2.14 8.32 8.19
CA CYS A 68 -1.49 9.52 7.66
C CYS A 68 -1.74 10.73 8.58
N ALA A 69 -0.97 11.80 8.39
CA ALA A 69 -1.05 13.01 9.21
C ALA A 69 -2.37 13.76 9.04
N ASN A 70 -2.88 13.84 7.80
CA ASN A 70 -4.16 14.48 7.51
C ASN A 70 -5.32 13.68 8.11
N LYS A 71 -6.13 14.33 8.95
CA LYS A 71 -7.28 13.73 9.64
C LYS A 71 -8.63 14.16 9.07
N LYS A 72 -8.64 14.87 7.95
CA LYS A 72 -9.84 15.38 7.30
C LYS A 72 -9.96 14.80 5.90
N GLY A 73 -11.09 14.17 5.61
CA GLY A 73 -11.43 13.68 4.28
C GLY A 73 -10.44 12.63 3.77
N PHE A 74 -10.19 12.64 2.45
CA PHE A 74 -9.33 11.65 1.80
C PHE A 74 -7.88 12.10 1.72
N THR A 75 -6.95 11.14 1.75
CA THR A 75 -5.55 11.37 1.39
C THR A 75 -5.07 10.29 0.45
N PHE A 76 -4.48 10.70 -0.67
CA PHE A 76 -3.88 9.81 -1.66
C PHE A 76 -2.36 9.96 -1.59
N ILE A 77 -1.65 8.93 -1.15
CA ILE A 77 -0.19 8.90 -1.13
C ILE A 77 0.27 7.87 -2.17
N TYR A 78 1.03 8.29 -3.18
CA TYR A 78 1.36 7.40 -4.29
C TYR A 78 2.71 7.69 -4.94
N ALA A 79 3.22 6.72 -5.69
CA ALA A 79 4.36 6.86 -6.59
C ALA A 79 4.01 6.30 -7.97
N ASN A 80 4.67 6.78 -9.03
CA ASN A 80 4.43 6.31 -10.40
C ASN A 80 5.10 4.94 -10.64
N GLN A 81 4.53 3.86 -10.10
CA GLN A 81 4.89 2.50 -10.49
C GLN A 81 4.32 2.11 -11.85
N CYS A 82 3.18 2.71 -12.20
CA CYS A 82 2.45 2.51 -13.44
C CYS A 82 1.93 3.87 -13.92
N PRO A 83 1.96 4.17 -15.24
CA PRO A 83 1.45 5.44 -15.77
C PRO A 83 -0.03 5.70 -15.44
N PHE A 84 -0.82 4.66 -15.19
CA PHE A 84 -2.26 4.79 -14.93
C PHE A 84 -2.61 5.31 -13.54
N VAL A 85 -1.68 5.29 -12.57
CA VAL A 85 -1.98 5.71 -11.18
C VAL A 85 -2.34 7.20 -11.13
N GLU A 86 -1.58 8.02 -11.84
CA GLU A 86 -1.77 9.48 -11.86
C GLU A 86 -3.10 9.86 -12.54
N GLU A 87 -3.43 9.23 -13.66
CA GLU A 87 -4.72 9.40 -14.33
C GLU A 87 -5.90 8.94 -13.44
N TYR A 88 -5.76 7.77 -12.79
CA TYR A 88 -6.76 7.24 -11.89
C TYR A 88 -7.03 8.18 -10.71
N ILE A 89 -5.98 8.72 -10.08
CA ILE A 89 -6.12 9.67 -8.97
C ILE A 89 -6.86 10.93 -9.43
N GLY A 90 -6.58 11.43 -10.64
CA GLY A 90 -7.31 12.56 -11.21
C GLY A 90 -8.81 12.29 -11.36
N LYS A 91 -9.19 11.09 -11.84
CA LYS A 91 -10.60 10.71 -12.01
C LYS A 91 -11.36 10.64 -10.68
N ILE A 92 -10.78 10.00 -9.67
CA ILE A 92 -11.44 9.89 -8.35
C ILE A 92 -11.43 11.20 -7.57
N ALA A 93 -10.43 12.05 -7.78
CA ALA A 93 -10.41 13.41 -7.26
C ALA A 93 -11.62 14.22 -7.79
N GLY A 94 -11.94 14.10 -9.09
CA GLY A 94 -13.13 14.72 -9.68
C GLY A 94 -14.46 14.27 -9.05
N ILE A 95 -14.56 12.99 -8.63
CA ILE A 95 -15.73 12.49 -7.88
C ILE A 95 -15.84 13.19 -6.52
N LEU A 96 -14.73 13.36 -5.81
CA LEU A 96 -14.71 14.03 -4.51
C LEU A 96 -15.03 15.52 -4.63
N ASP A 97 -14.53 16.19 -5.67
CA ASP A 97 -14.86 17.58 -5.98
C ASP A 97 -16.37 17.75 -6.19
N GLY A 98 -17.00 16.87 -6.99
CA GLY A 98 -18.44 16.89 -7.22
C GLY A 98 -19.27 16.71 -5.94
N LYS A 99 -18.76 15.94 -4.97
CA LYS A 99 -19.39 15.73 -3.66
C LYS A 99 -18.95 16.74 -2.59
N LYS A 100 -18.11 17.73 -2.94
CA LYS A 100 -17.52 18.74 -2.03
C LYS A 100 -16.80 18.12 -0.82
N ILE A 101 -16.14 16.99 -1.04
CA ILE A 101 -15.37 16.28 -0.01
C ILE A 101 -13.93 16.75 -0.09
N TYR A 102 -13.36 17.16 1.05
CA TYR A 102 -11.96 17.55 1.11
C TYR A 102 -11.04 16.36 0.84
N TYR A 103 -9.97 16.60 0.08
CA TYR A 103 -8.92 15.61 -0.12
C TYR A 103 -7.55 16.26 -0.28
N GLU A 104 -6.51 15.44 -0.07
CA GLU A 104 -5.12 15.78 -0.33
C GLU A 104 -4.48 14.70 -1.23
N VAL A 105 -3.66 15.11 -2.18
CA VAL A 105 -2.89 14.22 -3.05
C VAL A 105 -1.40 14.48 -2.85
N LYS A 106 -0.65 13.44 -2.49
CA LYS A 106 0.78 13.48 -2.23
C LYS A 106 1.52 12.47 -3.12
N LYS A 107 2.22 12.99 -4.13
CA LYS A 107 3.10 12.21 -5.00
C LYS A 107 4.47 12.08 -4.33
N LEU A 108 4.94 10.86 -4.16
CA LEU A 108 6.26 10.53 -3.62
C LEU A 108 7.30 10.63 -4.75
N GLY A 109 8.36 11.40 -4.52
CA GLY A 109 9.45 11.62 -5.48
C GLY A 109 10.78 10.98 -5.05
N SER A 110 10.88 10.45 -3.83
CA SER A 110 12.12 9.90 -3.31
C SER A 110 11.92 8.67 -2.42
N CYS A 111 12.99 7.88 -2.26
CA CYS A 111 13.01 6.76 -1.32
C CYS A 111 12.75 7.22 0.13
N ALA A 112 13.28 8.39 0.51
CA ALA A 112 13.09 8.93 1.85
C ALA A 112 11.62 9.24 2.13
N GLU A 113 10.92 9.87 1.18
CA GLU A 113 9.48 10.13 1.28
C GLU A 113 8.68 8.83 1.32
N ALA A 114 9.02 7.84 0.49
CA ALA A 114 8.35 6.54 0.50
C ALA A 114 8.51 5.83 1.85
N GLN A 115 9.70 5.89 2.46
CA GLN A 115 9.92 5.34 3.81
C GLN A 115 9.14 6.12 4.86
N GLN A 116 9.02 7.44 4.73
CA GLN A 116 8.35 8.25 5.75
C GLN A 116 6.81 8.20 5.66
N LEU A 117 6.25 8.15 4.46
CA LEU A 117 4.84 8.42 4.18
C LEU A 117 4.13 7.29 3.43
N GLY A 118 4.87 6.40 2.80
CA GLY A 118 4.33 5.30 2.01
C GLY A 118 3.54 4.32 2.87
N SER A 119 2.57 3.65 2.23
CA SER A 119 1.90 2.50 2.82
C SER A 119 2.83 1.27 2.75
N PRO A 120 2.53 0.18 3.48
CA PRO A 120 3.22 -1.11 3.29
C PRO A 120 3.16 -1.64 1.84
N PHE A 121 2.18 -1.22 1.03
CA PHE A 121 2.12 -1.54 -0.40
C PHE A 121 3.18 -0.78 -1.23
N GLY A 122 3.72 0.30 -0.69
CA GLY A 122 4.84 1.08 -1.24
C GLY A 122 4.40 2.16 -2.23
N THR A 123 3.55 1.83 -3.20
CA THR A 123 3.31 2.70 -4.38
C THR A 123 1.94 3.37 -4.40
N LEU A 124 1.02 2.93 -3.52
CA LEU A 124 -0.29 3.54 -3.34
C LEU A 124 -0.83 3.28 -1.94
N GLY A 125 -1.36 4.32 -1.31
CA GLY A 125 -2.17 4.25 -0.11
C GLY A 125 -3.26 5.30 -0.16
N ILE A 126 -4.50 4.87 0.00
CA ILE A 126 -5.68 5.72 0.13
C ILE A 126 -6.09 5.70 1.60
N TYR A 127 -6.28 6.88 2.18
CA TYR A 127 -6.64 7.06 3.58
C TYR A 127 -7.93 7.88 3.68
N TYR A 128 -8.70 7.64 4.73
CA TYR A 128 -9.85 8.46 5.10
C TYR A 128 -9.76 8.86 6.57
N ASN A 129 -9.89 10.15 6.86
CA ASN A 129 -9.73 10.73 8.21
C ASN A 129 -8.49 10.20 8.94
N GLY A 130 -7.38 10.10 8.20
CA GLY A 130 -6.09 9.67 8.73
C GLY A 130 -5.91 8.17 8.90
N LYS A 131 -6.90 7.33 8.59
CA LYS A 131 -6.80 5.86 8.69
C LYS A 131 -6.64 5.24 7.31
N PHE A 132 -5.77 4.24 7.21
CA PHE A 132 -5.60 3.50 5.97
C PHE A 132 -6.91 2.85 5.54
N LEU A 133 -7.34 3.15 4.32
CA LEU A 133 -8.58 2.65 3.73
C LEU A 133 -8.27 1.48 2.79
N THR A 134 -7.40 1.70 1.80
CA THR A 134 -7.05 0.68 0.80
C THR A 134 -5.81 1.05 -0.01
N HIS A 135 -5.20 0.05 -0.67
CA HIS A 135 -4.18 0.23 -1.71
C HIS A 135 -4.73 -0.11 -3.11
N GLU A 136 -6.02 -0.42 -3.20
CA GLU A 136 -6.64 -0.85 -4.44
C GLU A 136 -6.87 0.31 -5.41
N LEU A 137 -6.41 0.14 -6.65
CA LEU A 137 -6.89 0.90 -7.80
C LEU A 137 -8.28 0.38 -8.18
N MET A 138 -9.31 1.17 -7.89
CA MET A 138 -10.71 0.80 -8.13
C MET A 138 -11.23 1.41 -9.43
N THR A 139 -12.36 0.95 -9.93
CA THR A 139 -13.10 1.71 -10.96
C THR A 139 -13.76 2.93 -10.32
N GLU A 140 -14.01 4.00 -11.09
CA GLU A 140 -14.76 5.20 -10.66
C GLU A 140 -16.06 4.85 -9.93
N LYS A 141 -16.90 3.98 -10.50
CA LYS A 141 -18.17 3.53 -9.89
C LYS A 141 -17.98 2.85 -8.53
N LYS A 142 -16.94 2.01 -8.39
CA LYS A 142 -16.61 1.33 -7.13
C LYS A 142 -16.11 2.32 -6.08
N PHE A 143 -15.31 3.31 -6.49
CA PHE A 143 -14.86 4.37 -5.61
C PHE A 143 -16.03 5.26 -5.15
N GLU A 144 -16.91 5.65 -6.07
CA GLU A 144 -18.13 6.41 -5.72
C GLU A 144 -19.00 5.66 -4.71
N SER A 145 -19.23 4.36 -4.93
CA SER A 145 -19.97 3.51 -3.99
C SER A 145 -19.29 3.40 -2.62
N LEU A 146 -17.95 3.47 -2.57
CA LEU A 146 -17.19 3.48 -1.32
C LEU A 146 -17.38 4.81 -0.59
N VAL A 147 -17.32 5.93 -1.31
CA VAL A 147 -17.54 7.27 -0.77
C VAL A 147 -18.96 7.38 -0.19
N ASP A 148 -19.99 6.94 -0.92
CA ASP A 148 -21.37 7.01 -0.44
C ASP A 148 -21.60 6.22 0.86
N LYS A 149 -20.98 5.04 0.96
CA LYS A 149 -21.02 4.23 2.19
C LYS A 149 -20.33 4.91 3.36
N ILE A 150 -19.21 5.58 3.12
CA ILE A 150 -18.49 6.33 4.14
C ILE A 150 -19.35 7.51 4.62
N GLN A 151 -19.91 8.31 3.70
CA GLN A 151 -20.76 9.45 4.06
C GLN A 151 -22.07 9.06 4.74
N SER A 152 -22.58 7.84 4.52
CA SER A 152 -23.79 7.33 5.20
C SER A 152 -23.52 6.79 6.61
N ALA A 153 -22.25 6.56 6.94
CA ALA A 153 -21.81 6.03 8.24
C ALA A 153 -21.28 7.11 9.19
N ASP A 154 -21.04 8.33 8.68
CA ASP A 154 -20.69 9.53 9.43
C ASP A 154 -21.96 10.32 9.82
#